data_AF-A0A521D875-F1
#
_entry.id   AF-A0A521D875-F1
#
_cell.length_a   1.000
_cell.length_b   1.000
_cell.length_c   1.000
_cell.angle_alpha   90.00
_cell.angle_beta   90.00
_cell.angle_gamma   90.00
#
_symmetry.space_group_name_H-M   'P 1'
#
loop_
_entity.id
_entity.type
_entity.pdbx_description
1 polymer ?
#
loop_
_entity_poly.entity_id
_entity_poly.type
_entity_poly.pdbx_seq_one_letter_code
_entity_poly.pdbx_strand_id
1 'polypeptide(L)'
;MKYFLPYWEDWVHADFDPTSDTYSGGFKNAQFTHEIFETPPYDGILLSLGMFEFKLKLLRVDGKPTIRGFENVRDYLRLHRFPEIPVMGDCGAFTYVNEKEPILKVSDALETYSKLSFDYGISVDHICSEWITVERGKEELFSYTEEKESRGKLKIKLSESELEWRRQLSLRNGEEFLKKAEGFHPIGAAQGYSIPSYVDSVGSLIDMGYDFIAIGGLVPRRSSFISELLLELSKKGLLKKARFHLLGVLREELLPLMRELKIYSFDSASYLRKAWLKAVSNYYGVDGRWYSSIRVPDCKNRRLLNRTKGLPSNIDKVEKKILKGLRDYDRGNLKNFEELLEEIVAYDKLFLRNEFNEEKYKKLYRELLESKIWKRCDCPICRQLGIDVVIFRGANRNKRRGFHNVWLFYLFQVKTS
;
A
#
# COMPACT_ATOMS: atom_id res chain seq x y z
N MET A 1 -17.18 -4.61 8.21
CA MET A 1 -15.76 -4.30 8.54
C MET A 1 -15.30 -3.20 7.58
N LYS A 2 -14.57 -2.19 8.05
CA LYS A 2 -14.14 -1.04 7.23
C LYS A 2 -12.77 -1.25 6.59
N TYR A 3 -12.61 -0.89 5.33
CA TYR A 3 -11.36 -0.92 4.59
C TYR A 3 -10.76 0.47 4.46
N PHE A 4 -9.57 0.67 5.02
CA PHE A 4 -8.78 1.89 4.84
C PHE A 4 -7.75 1.69 3.72
N LEU A 5 -7.65 2.67 2.82
CA LEU A 5 -6.58 2.68 1.82
C LEU A 5 -5.39 3.51 2.35
N PRO A 6 -4.22 2.89 2.57
CA PRO A 6 -3.00 3.65 2.84
C PRO A 6 -2.62 4.49 1.63
N TYR A 7 -2.39 5.77 1.84
CA TYR A 7 -2.07 6.72 0.78
C TYR A 7 -0.59 7.10 0.74
N TRP A 8 0.03 7.00 -0.45
CA TRP A 8 1.47 7.23 -0.67
C TRP A 8 1.76 8.15 -1.86
N GLU A 9 0.94 9.18 -2.10
CA GLU A 9 0.92 9.97 -3.35
C GLU A 9 0.62 9.16 -4.60
N ASP A 10 -0.28 8.20 -4.47
CA ASP A 10 -0.64 7.28 -5.54
C ASP A 10 -1.63 7.86 -6.57
N TRP A 11 -1.93 9.17 -6.53
CA TRP A 11 -2.76 9.87 -7.52
C TRP A 11 -2.21 9.77 -8.94
N VAL A 12 -3.08 10.02 -9.92
CA VAL A 12 -2.81 9.98 -11.36
C VAL A 12 -3.07 11.36 -11.98
N HIS A 13 -2.69 11.57 -13.23
CA HIS A 13 -2.94 12.83 -13.93
C HIS A 13 -4.31 12.78 -14.61
N ALA A 14 -5.10 13.85 -14.48
CA ALA A 14 -6.42 13.93 -15.07
C ALA A 14 -6.38 14.00 -16.61
N ASP A 15 -5.37 14.68 -17.17
CA ASP A 15 -5.13 14.88 -18.61
C ASP A 15 -4.38 13.74 -19.31
N PHE A 16 -4.18 12.60 -18.64
CA PHE A 16 -3.39 11.50 -19.19
C PHE A 16 -3.98 10.96 -20.51
N ASP A 17 -3.22 11.09 -21.60
CA ASP A 17 -3.53 10.46 -22.88
C ASP A 17 -2.81 9.12 -23.01
N PRO A 18 -3.52 7.98 -22.98
CA PRO A 18 -2.89 6.68 -23.16
C PRO A 18 -2.30 6.50 -24.56
N THR A 19 -2.80 7.20 -25.60
CA THR A 19 -2.34 7.01 -26.98
C THR A 19 -0.90 7.46 -27.15
N SER A 20 -0.61 8.69 -26.72
CA SER A 20 0.72 9.31 -26.76
C SER A 20 1.57 9.07 -25.50
N ASP A 21 0.98 8.54 -24.43
CA ASP A 21 1.60 8.35 -23.11
C ASP A 21 2.07 9.68 -22.48
N THR A 22 1.31 10.75 -22.73
CA THR A 22 1.60 12.12 -22.27
C THR A 22 0.64 12.58 -21.19
N TYR A 23 1.10 13.50 -20.36
CA TYR A 23 0.38 14.17 -19.28
C TYR A 23 1.21 15.39 -18.85
N SER A 24 0.57 16.37 -18.22
CA SER A 24 1.23 17.61 -17.83
C SER A 24 0.99 18.01 -16.38
N GLY A 25 1.76 18.98 -15.89
CA GLY A 25 1.59 19.53 -14.54
C GLY A 25 2.09 18.62 -13.42
N GLY A 26 1.70 18.97 -12.20
CA GLY A 26 2.02 18.23 -10.98
C GLY A 26 0.76 18.05 -10.13
N PHE A 27 0.86 18.27 -8.83
CA PHE A 27 -0.26 18.08 -7.90
C PHE A 27 -1.56 18.84 -8.29
N LYS A 28 -1.46 20.00 -8.95
CA LYS A 28 -2.63 20.73 -9.45
C LYS A 28 -3.48 19.89 -10.42
N ASN A 29 -2.85 19.03 -11.21
CA ASN A 29 -3.49 18.11 -12.16
C ASN A 29 -3.63 16.68 -11.63
N ALA A 30 -3.40 16.48 -10.33
CA ALA A 30 -3.64 15.20 -9.67
C ALA A 30 -5.14 14.86 -9.72
N GLN A 31 -5.42 13.58 -9.84
CA GLN A 31 -6.73 12.97 -9.71
C GLN A 31 -6.60 11.78 -8.74
N PHE A 32 -7.33 11.85 -7.64
CA PHE A 32 -7.36 10.82 -6.61
C PHE A 32 -8.30 9.67 -7.00
N THR A 33 -8.13 8.52 -6.36
CA THR A 33 -8.97 7.34 -6.61
C THR A 33 -10.47 7.64 -6.40
N HIS A 34 -10.82 8.34 -5.31
CA HIS A 34 -12.21 8.70 -5.01
C HIS A 34 -12.78 9.77 -5.96
N GLU A 35 -11.95 10.49 -6.70
CA GLU A 35 -12.42 11.41 -7.75
C GLU A 35 -12.75 10.70 -9.07
N ILE A 36 -12.27 9.46 -9.26
CA ILE A 36 -12.47 8.67 -10.50
C ILE A 36 -13.75 7.83 -10.44
N PHE A 37 -14.07 7.29 -9.26
CA PHE A 37 -15.25 6.46 -9.06
C PHE A 37 -16.39 7.27 -8.45
N GLU A 38 -17.63 6.95 -8.85
CA GLU A 38 -18.83 7.56 -8.27
C GLU A 38 -18.95 7.26 -6.77
N THR A 39 -18.65 6.01 -6.38
CA THR A 39 -18.49 5.61 -4.99
C THR A 39 -17.02 5.31 -4.71
N PRO A 40 -16.40 5.94 -3.70
CA PRO A 40 -15.02 5.66 -3.31
C PRO A 40 -14.81 4.17 -2.97
N PRO A 41 -13.73 3.54 -3.45
CA PRO A 41 -13.50 2.10 -3.25
C PRO A 41 -12.81 1.78 -1.92
N TYR A 42 -13.17 2.49 -0.86
CA TYR A 42 -12.66 2.34 0.51
C TYR A 42 -13.53 3.16 1.46
N ASP A 43 -13.52 2.78 2.74
CA ASP A 43 -14.30 3.40 3.81
C ASP A 43 -13.49 4.45 4.59
N GLY A 44 -12.21 4.64 4.26
CA GLY A 44 -11.30 5.56 4.94
C GLY A 44 -9.94 5.64 4.25
N ILE A 45 -9.17 6.66 4.59
CA ILE A 45 -7.81 6.86 4.09
C ILE A 45 -6.85 6.82 5.27
N LEU A 46 -5.77 6.04 5.17
CA LEU A 46 -4.70 5.98 6.17
C LEU A 46 -3.47 6.73 5.66
N LEU A 47 -2.91 7.58 6.51
CA LEU A 47 -1.86 8.54 6.19
C LEU A 47 -0.73 8.44 7.22
N SER A 48 0.44 7.98 6.76
CA SER A 48 1.60 7.73 7.63
C SER A 48 2.50 8.97 7.77
N LEU A 49 2.62 9.54 8.97
CA LEU A 49 3.47 10.68 9.33
C LEU A 49 4.93 10.48 8.97
N GLY A 50 5.48 9.27 9.15
CA GLY A 50 6.82 8.95 8.64
C GLY A 50 6.93 9.18 7.13
N MET A 51 5.90 8.84 6.35
CA MET A 51 5.88 9.14 4.91
C MET A 51 5.80 10.65 4.63
N PHE A 52 5.16 11.42 5.51
CA PHE A 52 5.06 12.87 5.34
C PHE A 52 6.40 13.58 5.42
N GLU A 53 7.23 13.17 6.38
CA GLU A 53 8.57 13.71 6.57
C GLU A 53 9.48 13.40 5.37
N PHE A 54 9.46 12.15 4.87
CA PHE A 54 10.35 11.73 3.78
C PHE A 54 9.88 12.12 2.37
N LYS A 55 8.57 12.24 2.11
CA LYS A 55 8.05 12.44 0.74
C LYS A 55 7.11 13.63 0.57
N LEU A 56 6.24 13.90 1.54
CA LEU A 56 5.14 14.88 1.36
C LEU A 56 5.57 16.31 1.70
N LYS A 57 6.81 16.49 2.17
CA LYS A 57 7.33 17.75 2.69
C LYS A 57 6.39 18.27 3.78
N LEU A 58 6.35 17.58 4.91
CA LEU A 58 5.77 18.16 6.12
C LEU A 58 6.59 19.41 6.45
N LEU A 59 6.09 20.56 6.04
CA LEU A 59 6.74 21.84 6.26
C LEU A 59 5.98 22.53 7.37
N ARG A 60 6.72 22.98 8.39
CA ARG A 60 6.19 23.94 9.33
C ARG A 60 6.25 25.31 8.66
N VAL A 61 5.10 25.87 8.30
CA VAL A 61 4.96 27.26 7.85
C VAL A 61 4.41 28.04 9.04
N ASP A 62 5.13 29.07 9.48
CA ASP A 62 4.81 29.84 10.68
C ASP A 62 4.57 28.96 11.93
N GLY A 63 5.36 27.90 12.07
CA GLY A 63 5.27 26.94 13.16
C GLY A 63 4.13 25.93 13.07
N LYS A 64 3.26 25.99 12.06
CA LYS A 64 2.14 25.05 11.84
C LYS A 64 2.48 24.01 10.78
N PRO A 65 2.16 22.72 11.02
CA PRO A 65 2.37 21.68 10.02
C PRO A 65 1.46 21.93 8.81
N THR A 66 2.00 21.76 7.62
CA THR A 66 1.27 21.83 6.36
C THR A 66 1.62 20.63 5.47
N ILE A 67 0.69 20.24 4.61
CA ILE A 67 0.90 19.20 3.60
C ILE A 67 0.77 19.86 2.23
N ARG A 68 1.87 19.97 1.47
CA ARG A 68 1.87 20.69 0.17
C ARG A 68 1.23 22.09 0.23
N GLY A 69 1.39 22.79 1.35
CA GLY A 69 0.81 24.12 1.59
C GLY A 69 -0.66 24.13 2.04
N PHE A 70 -1.27 22.97 2.25
CA PHE A 70 -2.59 22.86 2.87
C PHE A 70 -2.45 22.74 4.38
N GLU A 71 -3.28 23.50 5.11
CA GLU A 71 -3.39 23.44 6.58
C GLU A 71 -4.40 22.39 7.06
N ASN A 72 -5.14 21.77 6.13
CA ASN A 72 -6.15 20.75 6.43
C ASN A 72 -5.94 19.53 5.53
N VAL A 73 -5.94 18.34 6.14
CA VAL A 73 -5.69 17.07 5.44
C VAL A 73 -6.80 16.71 4.46
N ARG A 74 -8.04 17.09 4.76
CA ARG A 74 -9.22 16.81 3.93
C ARG A 74 -9.21 17.67 2.66
N ASP A 75 -8.73 18.92 2.77
CA ASP A 75 -8.53 19.81 1.62
C ASP A 75 -7.41 19.30 0.72
N TYR A 76 -6.30 18.87 1.32
CA TYR A 76 -5.20 18.23 0.59
C TYR A 76 -5.70 17.00 -0.19
N LEU A 77 -6.51 16.15 0.43
CA LEU A 77 -7.08 14.96 -0.21
C LEU A 77 -8.32 15.24 -1.06
N ARG A 78 -8.81 16.49 -1.13
CA ARG A 78 -10.01 16.92 -1.87
C ARG A 78 -11.29 16.15 -1.50
N LEU A 79 -11.49 15.86 -0.22
CA LEU A 79 -12.62 15.07 0.30
C LEU A 79 -13.93 15.86 0.46
N HIS A 80 -14.06 17.06 -0.08
CA HIS A 80 -15.26 17.90 0.04
C HIS A 80 -16.53 17.23 -0.48
N ARG A 81 -16.43 16.36 -1.51
CA ARG A 81 -17.55 15.56 -2.04
C ARG A 81 -17.85 14.29 -1.24
N PHE A 82 -16.96 13.91 -0.32
CA PHE A 82 -17.03 12.68 0.46
C PHE A 82 -16.74 12.97 1.94
N PRO A 83 -17.57 13.84 2.59
CA PRO A 83 -17.36 14.25 3.98
C PRO A 83 -17.37 13.06 4.95
N GLU A 84 -18.01 11.95 4.59
CA GLU A 84 -18.10 10.71 5.36
C GLU A 84 -16.81 9.89 5.41
N ILE A 85 -15.86 10.13 4.49
CA ILE A 85 -14.58 9.41 4.49
C ILE A 85 -13.70 9.97 5.61
N PRO A 86 -13.38 9.16 6.65
CA PRO A 86 -12.45 9.57 7.67
C PRO A 86 -11.00 9.44 7.20
N VAL A 87 -10.16 10.29 7.76
CA VAL A 87 -8.71 10.28 7.58
C VAL A 87 -8.04 9.84 8.88
N MET A 88 -7.33 8.71 8.82
CA MET A 88 -6.59 8.13 9.93
C MET A 88 -5.09 8.43 9.78
N GLY A 89 -4.51 9.01 10.82
CA GLY A 89 -3.08 9.23 10.95
C GLY A 89 -2.37 8.03 11.57
N ASP A 90 -1.26 7.63 10.97
CA ASP A 90 -0.33 6.59 11.45
C ASP A 90 1.03 7.23 11.74
N CYS A 91 1.69 6.90 12.85
CA CYS A 91 3.02 7.43 13.19
C CYS A 91 4.10 6.96 12.19
N GLY A 92 3.88 5.84 11.49
CA GLY A 92 4.78 5.35 10.46
C GLY A 92 5.98 4.58 10.96
N ALA A 93 5.84 3.80 12.04
CA ALA A 93 6.94 3.08 12.68
C ALA A 93 7.79 2.17 11.80
N PHE A 94 7.32 1.81 10.61
CA PHE A 94 8.16 1.14 9.61
C PHE A 94 9.36 1.97 9.15
N THR A 95 9.29 3.31 9.18
CA THR A 95 10.39 4.17 8.75
C THR A 95 11.54 4.22 9.74
N TYR A 96 11.28 3.96 11.02
CA TYR A 96 12.25 3.98 12.11
C TYR A 96 12.40 2.64 12.84
N VAL A 97 11.92 1.54 12.24
CA VAL A 97 12.02 0.19 12.85
C VAL A 97 13.45 -0.23 13.20
N ASN A 98 14.44 0.29 12.46
CA ASN A 98 15.86 0.02 12.64
C ASN A 98 16.54 0.96 13.64
N GLU A 99 15.87 2.03 14.07
CA GLU A 99 16.39 2.95 15.07
C GLU A 99 16.19 2.38 16.48
N LYS A 100 16.91 2.96 17.45
CA LYS A 100 16.77 2.59 18.86
C LYS A 100 15.45 3.12 19.45
N GLU A 101 15.10 4.34 19.09
CA GLU A 101 13.91 5.03 19.57
C GLU A 101 13.10 5.59 18.39
N PRO A 102 11.79 5.87 18.56
CA PRO A 102 11.00 6.55 17.54
C PRO A 102 11.59 7.92 17.21
N ILE A 103 11.74 8.22 15.91
CA ILE A 103 12.17 9.55 15.46
C ILE A 103 11.08 10.61 15.65
N LEU A 104 9.82 10.18 15.71
CA LEU A 104 8.66 11.03 15.90
C LEU A 104 8.32 11.12 17.39
N LYS A 105 8.28 12.33 17.95
CA LYS A 105 7.84 12.55 19.33
C LYS A 105 6.33 12.49 19.44
N VAL A 106 5.84 12.07 20.62
CA VAL A 106 4.41 12.04 20.96
C VAL A 106 3.77 13.42 20.75
N SER A 107 4.42 14.49 21.20
CA SER A 107 3.94 15.87 21.05
C SER A 107 3.81 16.32 19.59
N ASP A 108 4.76 15.93 18.73
CA ASP A 108 4.74 16.30 17.31
C ASP A 108 3.62 15.56 16.57
N ALA A 109 3.37 14.30 16.92
CA ALA A 109 2.25 13.52 16.38
C ALA A 109 0.90 14.16 16.78
N LEU A 110 0.71 14.48 18.06
CA LEU A 110 -0.49 15.14 18.59
C LEU A 110 -0.75 16.47 17.89
N GLU A 111 0.27 17.32 17.81
CA GLU A 111 0.19 18.63 17.14
C GLU A 111 -0.18 18.46 15.66
N THR A 112 0.43 17.50 14.98
CA THR A 112 0.19 17.24 13.56
C THR A 112 -1.23 16.77 13.30
N TYR A 113 -1.72 15.77 14.05
CA TYR A 113 -3.08 15.25 13.88
C TYR A 113 -4.13 16.32 14.17
N SER A 114 -3.95 17.07 15.25
CA SER A 114 -4.88 18.13 15.65
C SER A 114 -4.89 19.29 14.65
N LYS A 115 -3.73 19.86 14.34
CA LYS A 115 -3.64 21.06 13.46
C LYS A 115 -4.05 20.76 12.02
N LEU A 116 -3.80 19.55 11.51
CA LEU A 116 -4.22 19.16 10.16
C LEU A 116 -5.64 18.58 10.09
N SER A 117 -6.38 18.55 11.21
CA SER A 117 -7.76 18.07 11.29
C SER A 117 -7.95 16.61 10.84
N PHE A 118 -7.12 15.71 11.38
CA PHE A 118 -7.34 14.27 11.22
C PHE A 118 -8.58 13.82 12.00
N ASP A 119 -9.29 12.82 11.49
CA ASP A 119 -10.44 12.22 12.21
C ASP A 119 -9.94 11.24 13.30
N TYR A 120 -8.89 10.49 12.98
CA TYR A 120 -8.25 9.52 13.87
C TYR A 120 -6.74 9.71 13.92
N GLY A 121 -6.11 9.46 15.07
CA GLY A 121 -4.65 9.49 15.22
C GLY A 121 -4.14 8.30 16.03
N ILE A 122 -3.27 7.49 15.42
CA ILE A 122 -2.62 6.36 16.09
C ILE A 122 -1.44 6.87 16.94
N SER A 123 -1.38 6.42 18.19
CA SER A 123 -0.32 6.74 19.15
C SER A 123 1.05 6.30 18.63
N VAL A 124 2.09 7.07 18.96
CA VAL A 124 3.48 6.74 18.57
C VAL A 124 3.93 5.43 19.19
N ASP A 125 4.28 4.46 18.38
CA ASP A 125 4.73 3.13 18.79
C ASP A 125 6.14 2.80 18.28
N HIS A 126 6.63 1.62 18.68
CA HIS A 126 7.86 1.03 18.18
C HIS A 126 7.64 -0.45 17.84
N ILE A 127 7.78 -0.80 16.54
CA ILE A 127 7.54 -2.17 16.08
C ILE A 127 8.52 -3.15 16.75
N CYS A 128 7.97 -4.23 17.34
CA CYS A 128 8.70 -5.38 17.87
C CYS A 128 9.18 -6.31 16.74
N SER A 129 10.07 -5.82 15.87
CA SER A 129 10.66 -6.61 14.78
C SER A 129 11.80 -7.47 15.30
N GLU A 130 11.71 -8.79 15.11
CA GLU A 130 12.76 -9.73 15.52
C GLU A 130 14.11 -9.43 14.86
N TRP A 131 14.10 -9.01 13.59
CA TRP A 131 15.30 -8.65 12.85
C TRP A 131 15.25 -7.18 12.46
N ILE A 132 16.35 -6.48 12.70
CA ILE A 132 16.57 -5.12 12.22
C ILE A 132 17.89 -5.04 11.45
N THR A 133 18.03 -3.99 10.65
CA THR A 133 19.26 -3.71 9.90
C THR A 133 19.90 -2.44 10.43
N VAL A 134 21.15 -2.52 10.88
CA VAL A 134 21.87 -1.41 11.51
C VAL A 134 23.17 -1.12 10.76
N GLU A 135 23.69 0.09 10.94
CA GLU A 135 25.05 0.44 10.51
C GLU A 135 26.05 -0.17 11.51
N ARG A 136 27.26 -0.50 11.05
CA ARG A 136 28.32 -1.03 11.93
C ARG A 136 28.66 -0.02 13.03
N GLY A 137 28.87 -0.52 14.25
CA GLY A 137 29.06 0.26 15.46
C GLY A 137 27.75 0.71 16.13
N LYS A 138 26.59 0.66 15.44
CA LYS A 138 25.30 1.01 16.06
C LYS A 138 24.62 -0.19 16.73
N GLU A 139 25.04 -1.41 16.43
CA GLU A 139 24.56 -2.64 17.08
C GLU A 139 24.72 -2.60 18.61
N GLU A 140 25.73 -1.89 19.12
CA GLU A 140 25.99 -1.71 20.56
C GLU A 140 24.85 -0.98 21.30
N LEU A 141 24.00 -0.25 20.58
CA LEU A 141 22.82 0.42 21.14
C LEU A 141 21.68 -0.54 21.49
N PHE A 142 21.76 -1.78 21.01
CA PHE A 142 20.68 -2.77 21.09
C PHE A 142 21.10 -3.99 21.89
N SER A 143 20.14 -4.60 22.60
CA SER A 143 20.32 -5.97 23.06
C SER A 143 19.92 -6.94 21.94
N TYR A 144 20.83 -7.84 21.56
CA TYR A 144 20.64 -8.79 20.46
C TYR A 144 21.25 -10.16 20.77
N THR A 145 20.77 -11.21 20.09
CA THR A 145 21.20 -12.60 20.31
C THR A 145 21.97 -13.19 19.13
N GLU A 146 21.77 -12.63 17.93
CA GLU A 146 22.44 -13.09 16.71
C GLU A 146 22.77 -11.89 15.82
N GLU A 147 23.90 -11.95 15.12
CA GLU A 147 24.27 -11.00 14.08
C GLU A 147 24.60 -11.74 12.77
N LYS A 148 24.23 -11.13 11.63
CA LYS A 148 24.46 -11.68 10.30
C LYS A 148 24.74 -10.55 9.32
N GLU A 149 25.74 -10.73 8.47
CA GLU A 149 26.02 -9.80 7.39
C GLU A 149 25.37 -10.27 6.09
N SER A 150 24.64 -9.39 5.40
CA SER A 150 24.01 -9.72 4.13
C SER A 150 24.00 -8.52 3.19
N ARG A 151 24.65 -8.65 2.03
CA ARG A 151 24.75 -7.61 1.00
C ARG A 151 25.33 -6.29 1.54
N GLY A 152 26.38 -6.39 2.37
CA GLY A 152 27.05 -5.23 2.97
C GLY A 152 26.22 -4.49 4.02
N LYS A 153 25.22 -5.16 4.60
CA LYS A 153 24.38 -4.62 5.68
C LYS A 153 24.43 -5.56 6.88
N LEU A 154 24.63 -5.00 8.07
CA LEU A 154 24.59 -5.73 9.33
C LEU A 154 23.14 -5.91 9.76
N LYS A 155 22.74 -7.15 10.00
CA LYS A 155 21.43 -7.49 10.55
C LYS A 155 21.61 -8.13 11.91
N ILE A 156 20.84 -7.64 12.88
CA ILE A 156 20.84 -8.19 14.24
C ILE A 156 19.46 -8.72 14.58
N LYS A 157 19.44 -9.82 15.33
CA LYS A 157 18.23 -10.40 15.92
C LYS A 157 18.07 -9.87 17.33
N LEU A 158 17.07 -9.05 17.54
CA LEU A 158 16.82 -8.42 18.83
C LEU A 158 16.51 -9.49 19.89
N SER A 159 17.05 -9.26 21.10
CA SER A 159 16.74 -10.10 22.25
C SER A 159 15.30 -9.88 22.70
N GLU A 160 14.78 -10.80 23.51
CA GLU A 160 13.45 -10.64 24.08
C GLU A 160 13.35 -9.39 24.98
N SER A 161 14.42 -9.05 25.73
CA SER A 161 14.44 -7.84 26.54
C SER A 161 14.37 -6.56 25.71
N GLU A 162 14.99 -6.52 24.53
CA GLU A 162 14.87 -5.40 23.61
C GLU A 162 13.46 -5.29 23.01
N LEU A 163 12.86 -6.43 22.63
CA LEU A 163 11.50 -6.47 22.11
C LEU A 163 10.47 -6.04 23.17
N GLU A 164 10.66 -6.45 24.42
CA GLU A 164 9.83 -6.03 25.55
C GLU A 164 10.02 -4.55 25.85
N TRP A 165 11.25 -4.04 25.81
CA TRP A 165 11.51 -2.61 25.97
C TRP A 165 10.77 -1.77 24.91
N ARG A 166 10.79 -2.19 23.64
CA ARG A 166 10.03 -1.53 22.56
C ARG A 166 8.52 -1.56 22.80
N ARG A 167 8.01 -2.69 23.31
CA ARG A 167 6.59 -2.85 23.66
C ARG A 167 6.19 -1.89 24.79
N GLN A 168 6.97 -1.85 25.87
CA GLN A 168 6.75 -0.95 27.01
C GLN A 168 6.88 0.53 26.63
N LEU A 169 7.83 0.87 25.74
CA LEU A 169 7.91 2.21 25.18
C LEU A 169 6.64 2.60 24.44
N SER A 170 6.08 1.69 23.63
CA SER A 170 4.82 1.92 22.90
C SER A 170 3.65 2.15 23.86
N LEU A 171 3.56 1.39 24.97
CA LEU A 171 2.53 1.57 25.99
C LEU A 171 2.66 2.91 26.74
N ARG A 172 3.88 3.30 27.14
CA ARG A 172 4.14 4.60 27.79
C ARG A 172 3.78 5.77 26.87
N ASN A 173 4.18 5.69 25.61
CA ASN A 173 3.80 6.68 24.60
C ASN A 173 2.28 6.71 24.41
N GLY A 174 1.61 5.55 24.38
CA GLY A 174 0.16 5.43 24.30
C GLY A 174 -0.54 6.11 25.48
N GLU A 175 -0.04 5.95 26.69
CA GLU A 175 -0.60 6.61 27.88
C GLU A 175 -0.44 8.13 27.81
N GLU A 176 0.75 8.63 27.46
CA GLU A 176 0.99 10.07 27.27
C GLU A 176 0.10 10.64 26.16
N PHE A 177 0.00 9.93 25.04
CA PHE A 177 -0.78 10.33 23.87
C PHE A 177 -2.26 10.47 24.22
N LEU A 178 -2.84 9.50 24.92
CA LEU A 178 -4.26 9.51 25.32
C LEU A 178 -4.58 10.73 26.19
N LYS A 179 -3.71 11.05 27.16
CA LYS A 179 -3.88 12.17 28.10
C LYS A 179 -3.90 13.55 27.42
N LYS A 180 -3.26 13.67 26.26
CA LYS A 180 -3.03 14.94 25.56
C LYS A 180 -3.76 15.05 24.22
N ALA A 181 -4.49 14.02 23.79
CA ALA A 181 -5.18 14.00 22.51
C ALA A 181 -6.36 14.98 22.51
N GLU A 182 -6.37 15.90 21.54
CA GLU A 182 -7.43 16.90 21.37
C GLU A 182 -7.66 17.18 19.87
N GLY A 183 -8.94 17.31 19.47
CA GLY A 183 -9.33 17.64 18.10
C GLY A 183 -9.38 16.44 17.13
N PHE A 184 -9.10 15.22 17.59
CA PHE A 184 -9.23 13.98 16.83
C PHE A 184 -9.49 12.81 17.79
N HIS A 185 -9.90 11.65 17.27
CA HIS A 185 -10.13 10.46 18.09
C HIS A 185 -8.85 9.59 18.21
N PRO A 186 -8.30 9.40 19.43
CA PRO A 186 -7.03 8.69 19.61
C PRO A 186 -7.19 7.18 19.46
N ILE A 187 -6.20 6.54 18.83
CA ILE A 187 -6.14 5.09 18.65
C ILE A 187 -4.86 4.56 19.32
N GLY A 188 -5.01 3.61 20.23
CA GLY A 188 -3.87 2.99 20.92
C GLY A 188 -3.17 1.97 20.03
N ALA A 189 -1.85 2.07 19.89
CA ALA A 189 -1.06 1.16 19.08
C ALA A 189 -0.57 -0.05 19.91
N ALA A 190 -1.17 -1.21 19.70
CA ALA A 190 -0.76 -2.46 20.32
C ALA A 190 0.36 -3.12 19.51
N GLN A 191 1.53 -3.28 20.15
CA GLN A 191 2.67 -4.03 19.64
C GLN A 191 2.91 -5.32 20.44
N GLY A 192 3.62 -6.26 19.84
CA GLY A 192 3.97 -7.53 20.50
C GLY A 192 4.91 -8.39 19.66
N TYR A 193 5.61 -9.29 20.35
CA TYR A 193 6.53 -10.25 19.76
C TYR A 193 6.06 -11.72 19.91
N SER A 194 5.08 -11.96 20.77
CA SER A 194 4.39 -13.23 21.03
C SER A 194 2.89 -12.99 21.25
N ILE A 195 2.05 -14.02 21.13
CA ILE A 195 0.60 -13.90 21.41
C ILE A 195 0.34 -13.35 22.83
N PRO A 196 0.96 -13.88 23.90
CA PRO A 196 0.81 -13.31 25.24
C PRO A 196 1.17 -11.82 25.31
N SER A 197 2.26 -11.39 24.67
CA SER A 197 2.66 -9.97 24.69
C SER A 197 1.65 -9.06 23.97
N TYR A 198 1.02 -9.52 22.87
CA TYR A 198 -0.05 -8.77 22.21
C TYR A 198 -1.30 -8.68 23.07
N VAL A 199 -1.70 -9.79 23.69
CA VAL A 199 -2.85 -9.83 24.61
C VAL A 199 -2.64 -8.84 25.76
N ASP A 200 -1.45 -8.82 26.34
CA ASP A 200 -1.07 -7.90 27.43
C ASP A 200 -1.11 -6.44 26.96
N SER A 201 -0.52 -6.13 25.80
CA SER A 201 -0.58 -4.78 25.22
C SER A 201 -2.02 -4.31 24.96
N VAL A 202 -2.86 -5.17 24.40
CA VAL A 202 -4.28 -4.85 24.15
C VAL A 202 -5.03 -4.63 25.47
N GLY A 203 -4.83 -5.51 26.46
CA GLY A 203 -5.43 -5.35 27.78
C GLY A 203 -5.03 -4.03 28.44
N SER A 204 -3.73 -3.72 28.42
CA SER A 204 -3.17 -2.48 28.98
C SER A 204 -3.79 -1.24 28.34
N LEU A 205 -3.91 -1.20 27.01
CA LEU A 205 -4.52 -0.06 26.31
C LEU A 205 -6.01 0.09 26.63
N ILE A 206 -6.75 -1.01 26.77
CA ILE A 206 -8.15 -0.97 27.22
C ILE A 206 -8.24 -0.40 28.64
N ASP A 207 -7.39 -0.87 29.55
CA ASP A 207 -7.37 -0.42 30.94
C ASP A 207 -6.96 1.06 31.07
N MET A 208 -6.12 1.56 30.16
CA MET A 208 -5.81 3.00 30.02
C MET A 208 -7.02 3.83 29.58
N GLY A 209 -8.04 3.22 28.96
CA GLY A 209 -9.26 3.88 28.50
C GLY A 209 -9.40 4.02 26.98
N TYR A 210 -8.56 3.37 26.18
CA TYR A 210 -8.76 3.34 24.73
C TYR A 210 -9.99 2.50 24.35
N ASP A 211 -10.90 3.10 23.59
CA ASP A 211 -12.05 2.42 22.98
C ASP A 211 -11.78 2.00 21.51
N PHE A 212 -10.61 2.36 20.97
CA PHE A 212 -10.16 1.99 19.64
C PHE A 212 -8.64 1.70 19.65
N ILE A 213 -8.27 0.50 19.20
CA ILE A 213 -6.90 -0.03 19.22
C ILE A 213 -6.49 -0.46 17.81
N ALA A 214 -5.28 -0.08 17.40
CA ALA A 214 -4.61 -0.58 16.19
C ALA A 214 -3.59 -1.66 16.57
N ILE A 215 -3.65 -2.84 15.95
CA ILE A 215 -2.68 -3.92 16.17
C ILE A 215 -1.62 -3.85 15.08
N GLY A 216 -0.41 -3.44 15.49
CA GLY A 216 0.76 -3.27 14.64
C GLY A 216 1.64 -4.51 14.53
N GLY A 217 2.71 -4.44 13.73
CA GLY A 217 3.73 -5.51 13.67
C GLY A 217 3.30 -6.83 13.02
N LEU A 218 2.08 -6.91 12.47
CA LEU A 218 1.51 -8.15 11.94
C LEU A 218 1.92 -8.50 10.50
N VAL A 219 2.35 -7.50 9.70
CA VAL A 219 2.72 -7.69 8.29
C VAL A 219 3.68 -8.88 8.05
N PRO A 220 4.80 -9.04 8.79
CA PRO A 220 5.72 -10.16 8.59
C PRO A 220 5.23 -11.49 9.19
N ARG A 221 4.17 -11.52 10.00
CA ARG A 221 3.69 -12.73 10.69
C ARG A 221 2.97 -13.67 9.71
N ARG A 222 2.80 -14.94 10.05
CA ARG A 222 2.02 -15.90 9.22
C ARG A 222 0.53 -15.76 9.48
N SER A 223 -0.31 -16.21 8.55
CA SER A 223 -1.78 -16.12 8.69
C SER A 223 -2.27 -16.95 9.89
N SER A 224 -1.58 -18.06 10.19
CA SER A 224 -1.83 -18.88 11.38
C SER A 224 -1.63 -18.10 12.68
N PHE A 225 -0.52 -17.35 12.79
CA PHE A 225 -0.24 -16.52 13.97
C PHE A 225 -1.31 -15.43 14.17
N ILE A 226 -1.69 -14.74 13.08
CA ILE A 226 -2.72 -13.69 13.16
C ILE A 226 -4.06 -14.30 13.58
N SER A 227 -4.44 -15.44 13.01
CA SER A 227 -5.69 -16.14 13.38
C SER A 227 -5.70 -16.52 14.85
N GLU A 228 -4.62 -17.12 15.34
CA GLU A 228 -4.47 -17.55 16.74
C GLU A 228 -4.53 -16.34 17.70
N LEU A 229 -3.87 -15.23 17.34
CA LEU A 229 -3.95 -13.99 18.10
C LEU A 229 -5.39 -13.48 18.20
N LEU A 230 -6.11 -13.38 17.08
CA LEU A 230 -7.49 -12.86 17.08
C LEU A 230 -8.43 -13.77 17.89
N LEU A 231 -8.25 -15.09 17.79
CA LEU A 231 -9.01 -16.07 18.58
C LEU A 231 -8.72 -15.93 20.08
N GLU A 232 -7.46 -15.72 20.48
CA GLU A 232 -7.09 -15.55 21.88
C GLU A 232 -7.64 -14.22 22.45
N LEU A 233 -7.58 -13.13 21.68
CA LEU A 233 -8.22 -11.86 22.05
C LEU A 233 -9.74 -12.01 22.22
N SER A 234 -10.39 -12.78 21.34
CA SER A 234 -11.82 -13.09 21.43
C SER A 234 -12.15 -13.91 22.66
N LYS A 235 -11.39 -14.99 22.91
CA LYS A 235 -11.54 -15.89 24.07
C LYS A 235 -11.43 -15.14 25.40
N LYS A 236 -10.52 -14.17 25.49
CA LYS A 236 -10.35 -13.29 26.66
C LYS A 236 -11.39 -12.17 26.76
N GLY A 237 -12.31 -12.08 25.81
CA GLY A 237 -13.37 -11.06 25.77
C GLY A 237 -12.88 -9.65 25.42
N LEU A 238 -11.61 -9.48 25.03
CA LEU A 238 -11.01 -8.17 24.75
C LEU A 238 -11.61 -7.52 23.50
N LEU A 239 -11.95 -8.33 22.48
CA LEU A 239 -12.58 -7.83 21.25
C LEU A 239 -13.96 -7.20 21.46
N LYS A 240 -14.60 -7.41 22.62
CA LYS A 240 -15.89 -6.80 22.97
C LYS A 240 -15.75 -5.46 23.69
N LYS A 241 -14.55 -5.08 24.12
CA LYS A 241 -14.29 -3.90 24.94
C LYS A 241 -13.87 -2.66 24.14
N ALA A 242 -13.40 -2.86 22.90
CA ALA A 242 -12.91 -1.78 22.04
C ALA A 242 -13.13 -2.13 20.55
N ARG A 243 -12.97 -1.14 19.69
CA ARG A 243 -12.85 -1.31 18.24
C ARG A 243 -11.41 -1.69 17.91
N PHE A 244 -11.23 -2.48 16.85
CA PHE A 244 -9.91 -2.97 16.44
C PHE A 244 -9.61 -2.65 14.97
N HIS A 245 -8.42 -2.10 14.73
CA HIS A 245 -7.84 -1.89 13.41
C HIS A 245 -6.63 -2.83 13.22
N LEU A 246 -6.58 -3.59 12.13
CA LEU A 246 -5.39 -4.42 11.82
C LEU A 246 -4.48 -3.72 10.81
N LEU A 247 -3.28 -3.33 11.26
CA LEU A 247 -2.35 -2.55 10.45
C LEU A 247 -1.67 -3.39 9.36
N GLY A 248 -1.88 -3.01 8.10
CA GLY A 248 -1.25 -3.59 6.92
C GLY A 248 -1.68 -5.03 6.61
N VAL A 249 -2.75 -5.54 7.23
CA VAL A 249 -3.21 -6.93 7.08
C VAL A 249 -4.33 -7.01 6.05
N LEU A 250 -4.01 -7.54 4.87
CA LEU A 250 -5.01 -8.02 3.91
C LEU A 250 -4.59 -9.39 3.40
N ARG A 251 -5.26 -10.42 3.93
CA ARG A 251 -5.12 -11.82 3.53
C ARG A 251 -6.52 -12.37 3.36
N GLU A 252 -6.86 -12.77 2.14
CA GLU A 252 -8.23 -13.14 1.78
C GLU A 252 -8.75 -14.28 2.65
N GLU A 253 -7.88 -15.22 3.03
CA GLU A 253 -8.20 -16.33 3.92
C GLU A 253 -8.56 -15.91 5.36
N LEU A 254 -8.15 -14.72 5.80
CA LEU A 254 -8.46 -14.20 7.14
C LEU A 254 -9.74 -13.38 7.18
N LEU A 255 -10.25 -12.91 6.03
CA LEU A 255 -11.43 -12.04 5.98
C LEU A 255 -12.68 -12.67 6.63
N PRO A 256 -13.01 -13.97 6.42
CA PRO A 256 -14.13 -14.59 7.11
C PRO A 256 -14.00 -14.55 8.64
N LEU A 257 -12.84 -14.93 9.17
CA LEU A 257 -12.55 -14.91 10.61
C LEU A 257 -12.63 -13.47 11.17
N MET A 258 -12.04 -12.50 10.47
CA MET A 258 -12.10 -11.09 10.90
C MET A 258 -13.54 -10.58 10.98
N ARG A 259 -14.42 -10.98 10.05
CA ARG A 259 -15.85 -10.62 10.10
C ARG A 259 -16.58 -11.29 11.25
N GLU A 260 -16.36 -12.60 11.44
CA GLU A 260 -16.93 -13.38 12.55
C GLU A 260 -16.58 -12.75 13.90
N LEU A 261 -15.30 -12.37 14.07
CA LEU A 261 -14.78 -11.74 15.28
C LEU A 261 -15.06 -10.23 15.36
N LYS A 262 -15.84 -9.67 14.42
CA LYS A 262 -16.25 -8.26 14.39
C LYS A 262 -15.09 -7.27 14.44
N ILE A 263 -13.98 -7.58 13.78
CA ILE A 263 -12.88 -6.63 13.58
C ILE A 263 -13.44 -5.38 12.89
N TYR A 264 -13.20 -4.22 13.51
CA TYR A 264 -13.82 -2.98 13.06
C TYR A 264 -13.26 -2.52 11.72
N SER A 265 -11.94 -2.56 11.55
CA SER A 265 -11.29 -2.10 10.33
C SER A 265 -9.92 -2.75 10.06
N PHE A 266 -9.41 -2.57 8.85
CA PHE A 266 -8.06 -2.96 8.44
C PHE A 266 -7.59 -2.03 7.33
N ASP A 267 -6.28 -1.96 7.10
CA ASP A 267 -5.72 -1.25 5.95
C ASP A 267 -4.86 -2.16 5.07
N SER A 268 -4.83 -1.85 3.77
CA SER A 268 -3.84 -2.43 2.88
C SER A 268 -3.72 -1.70 1.57
N ALA A 269 -2.47 -1.46 1.13
CA ALA A 269 -2.16 -1.02 -0.22
C ALA A 269 -1.82 -2.19 -1.17
N SER A 270 -2.07 -3.45 -0.77
CA SER A 270 -1.63 -4.63 -1.55
C SER A 270 -2.28 -4.71 -2.93
N TYR A 271 -3.60 -4.54 -3.05
CA TYR A 271 -4.31 -4.59 -4.34
C TYR A 271 -3.91 -3.44 -5.26
N LEU A 272 -3.70 -2.26 -4.68
CA LEU A 272 -3.17 -1.08 -5.36
C LEU A 272 -1.77 -1.35 -5.91
N ARG A 273 -0.80 -1.62 -5.03
CA ARG A 273 0.63 -1.70 -5.38
C ARG A 273 0.99 -2.95 -6.18
N LYS A 274 0.21 -4.04 -6.09
CA LYS A 274 0.38 -5.23 -6.95
C LYS A 274 0.46 -4.83 -8.43
N ALA A 275 -0.29 -3.80 -8.85
CA ALA A 275 -0.32 -3.33 -10.23
C ALA A 275 1.04 -2.91 -10.81
N TRP A 276 2.01 -2.49 -9.99
CA TRP A 276 3.36 -2.11 -10.45
C TRP A 276 4.52 -2.77 -9.71
N LEU A 277 4.30 -3.39 -8.55
CA LEU A 277 5.35 -4.11 -7.83
C LEU A 277 5.51 -5.56 -8.26
N LYS A 278 4.47 -6.18 -8.85
CA LYS A 278 4.51 -7.57 -9.29
C LYS A 278 4.70 -7.68 -10.81
N ALA A 279 5.57 -8.61 -11.21
CA ALA A 279 5.81 -8.91 -12.62
C ALA A 279 4.65 -9.67 -13.28
N VAL A 280 3.95 -10.50 -12.49
CA VAL A 280 2.78 -11.31 -12.86
C VAL A 280 1.65 -11.08 -11.85
N SER A 281 0.42 -11.42 -12.20
CA SER A 281 -0.73 -11.33 -11.28
C SER A 281 -0.94 -9.91 -10.73
N ASN A 282 -1.09 -8.95 -11.63
CA ASN A 282 -1.10 -7.51 -11.33
C ASN A 282 -2.30 -6.76 -11.94
N TYR A 283 -3.19 -7.47 -12.64
CA TYR A 283 -4.54 -7.04 -13.02
C TYR A 283 -5.57 -7.97 -12.38
N TYR A 284 -6.49 -7.44 -11.59
CA TYR A 284 -7.56 -8.22 -10.97
C TYR A 284 -8.78 -8.25 -11.90
N GLY A 285 -9.22 -9.45 -12.28
CA GLY A 285 -10.34 -9.66 -13.19
C GLY A 285 -11.70 -9.60 -12.49
N VAL A 286 -12.75 -9.27 -13.24
CA VAL A 286 -14.15 -9.31 -12.75
C VAL A 286 -14.62 -10.72 -12.39
N ASP A 287 -13.87 -11.75 -12.78
CA ASP A 287 -14.07 -13.14 -12.42
C ASP A 287 -13.33 -13.54 -11.12
N GLY A 288 -12.76 -12.58 -10.40
CA GLY A 288 -12.02 -12.79 -9.16
C GLY A 288 -10.63 -13.39 -9.35
N ARG A 289 -10.14 -13.55 -10.59
CA ARG A 289 -8.81 -14.09 -10.87
C ARG A 289 -7.78 -13.00 -11.13
N TRP A 290 -6.51 -13.34 -10.90
CA TRP A 290 -5.38 -12.45 -11.18
C TRP A 290 -4.78 -12.76 -12.55
N TYR A 291 -4.69 -11.74 -13.39
CA TYR A 291 -4.05 -11.78 -14.70
C TYR A 291 -2.73 -11.03 -14.70
N SER A 292 -1.87 -11.34 -15.67
CA SER A 292 -0.61 -10.64 -15.88
C SER A 292 -0.75 -9.62 -17.00
N SER A 293 -0.59 -8.34 -16.68
CA SER A 293 -0.55 -7.24 -17.64
C SER A 293 0.56 -7.43 -18.69
N ILE A 294 0.30 -6.99 -19.91
CA ILE A 294 1.21 -7.07 -21.04
C ILE A 294 2.33 -6.04 -20.89
N ARG A 295 3.58 -6.49 -20.84
CA ARG A 295 4.72 -5.59 -20.68
C ARG A 295 5.12 -4.96 -22.00
N VAL A 296 5.03 -3.63 -22.05
CA VAL A 296 5.55 -2.83 -23.17
C VAL A 296 6.36 -1.66 -22.59
N PRO A 297 7.56 -1.92 -22.03
CA PRO A 297 8.39 -0.89 -21.42
C PRO A 297 8.74 0.23 -22.40
N ASP A 298 8.82 1.47 -21.91
CA ASP A 298 9.21 2.63 -22.71
C ASP A 298 10.69 2.56 -23.10
N CYS A 299 10.96 2.40 -24.39
CA CYS A 299 12.31 2.32 -24.93
C CYS A 299 13.13 3.61 -24.73
N LYS A 300 12.48 4.75 -24.43
CA LYS A 300 13.15 6.04 -24.14
C LYS A 300 13.41 6.24 -22.65
N ASN A 301 12.94 5.34 -21.79
CA ASN A 301 13.13 5.47 -20.35
C ASN A 301 14.60 5.25 -19.97
N ARG A 302 15.31 6.34 -19.67
CA ARG A 302 16.73 6.34 -19.27
C ARG A 302 17.09 5.35 -18.16
N ARG A 303 16.19 5.10 -17.19
CA ARG A 303 16.44 4.14 -16.11
C ARG A 303 16.47 2.69 -16.60
N LEU A 304 15.68 2.38 -17.64
CA LEU A 304 15.67 1.08 -18.29
C LEU A 304 16.86 0.95 -19.25
N LEU A 305 17.17 2.00 -20.00
CA LEU A 305 18.31 2.05 -20.93
C LEU A 305 19.65 1.77 -20.24
N ASN A 306 19.90 2.38 -19.08
CA ASN A 306 21.09 2.11 -18.28
C ASN A 306 21.19 0.66 -17.81
N ARG A 307 20.08 -0.08 -17.90
CA ARG A 307 19.98 -1.46 -17.42
C ARG A 307 19.96 -2.51 -18.52
N THR A 308 19.81 -2.11 -19.78
CA THR A 308 19.76 -2.95 -20.98
C THR A 308 21.00 -2.72 -21.84
N LYS A 309 21.65 -3.78 -22.34
CA LYS A 309 22.74 -3.67 -23.33
C LYS A 309 22.20 -4.04 -24.72
N GLY A 310 22.50 -3.22 -25.73
CA GLY A 310 22.29 -3.59 -27.14
C GLY A 310 20.84 -3.61 -27.61
N LEU A 311 20.07 -2.53 -27.40
CA LEU A 311 18.75 -2.40 -28.03
C LEU A 311 18.88 -2.20 -29.55
N PRO A 312 18.03 -2.83 -30.38
CA PRO A 312 17.99 -2.60 -31.82
C PRO A 312 17.73 -1.12 -32.17
N SER A 313 18.33 -0.64 -33.25
CA SER A 313 18.15 0.76 -33.72
C SER A 313 16.71 1.10 -34.09
N ASN A 314 15.90 0.10 -34.45
CA ASN A 314 14.49 0.24 -34.80
C ASN A 314 13.52 0.01 -33.62
N ILE A 315 13.99 -0.05 -32.37
CA ILE A 315 13.17 -0.41 -31.21
C ILE A 315 11.94 0.49 -31.02
N ASP A 316 12.03 1.80 -31.30
CA ASP A 316 10.90 2.75 -31.24
C ASP A 316 9.80 2.39 -32.26
N LYS A 317 10.18 1.88 -33.44
CA LYS A 317 9.22 1.40 -34.45
C LYS A 317 8.53 0.11 -33.99
N VAL A 318 9.27 -0.81 -33.39
CA VAL A 318 8.73 -2.07 -32.83
C VAL A 318 7.75 -1.76 -31.69
N GLU A 319 8.12 -0.88 -30.76
CA GLU A 319 7.26 -0.43 -29.67
C GLU A 319 5.93 0.14 -30.20
N LYS A 320 6.01 1.08 -31.16
CA LYS A 320 4.82 1.68 -31.79
C LYS A 320 3.95 0.65 -32.51
N LYS A 321 4.56 -0.33 -33.21
CA LYS A 321 3.84 -1.44 -33.86
C LYS A 321 3.06 -2.24 -32.83
N ILE A 322 3.68 -2.64 -31.72
CA ILE A 322 3.05 -3.42 -30.65
C ILE A 322 1.90 -2.65 -30.01
N LEU A 323 2.11 -1.37 -29.63
CA LEU A 323 1.06 -0.54 -29.03
C LEU A 323 -0.13 -0.36 -29.97
N LYS A 324 0.14 -0.12 -31.27
CA LYS A 324 -0.91 -0.06 -32.28
C LYS A 324 -1.64 -1.41 -32.42
N GLY A 325 -0.90 -2.51 -32.49
CA GLY A 325 -1.44 -3.87 -32.63
C GLY A 325 -2.36 -4.26 -31.47
N LEU A 326 -1.98 -3.94 -30.24
CA LEU A 326 -2.82 -4.13 -29.04
C LEU A 326 -4.12 -3.33 -29.14
N ARG A 327 -4.07 -2.07 -29.57
CA ARG A 327 -5.28 -1.24 -29.75
C ARG A 327 -6.15 -1.71 -30.92
N ASP A 328 -5.54 -2.20 -32.00
CA ASP A 328 -6.26 -2.82 -33.11
C ASP A 328 -6.92 -4.13 -32.67
N TYR A 329 -6.26 -4.94 -31.83
CA TYR A 329 -6.84 -6.13 -31.21
C TYR A 329 -8.06 -5.77 -30.36
N ASP A 330 -7.93 -4.75 -29.52
CA ASP A 330 -9.02 -4.26 -28.69
C ASP A 330 -10.21 -3.80 -29.55
N ARG A 331 -9.98 -3.20 -30.71
CA ARG A 331 -11.06 -2.81 -31.64
C ARG A 331 -11.61 -3.93 -32.52
N GLY A 332 -11.00 -5.12 -32.51
CA GLY A 332 -11.38 -6.23 -33.39
C GLY A 332 -10.82 -6.15 -34.82
N ASN A 333 -9.82 -5.29 -35.04
CA ASN A 333 -9.21 -5.02 -36.34
C ASN A 333 -7.86 -5.75 -36.55
N LEU A 334 -7.40 -6.54 -35.58
CA LEU A 334 -6.14 -7.27 -35.70
C LEU A 334 -6.27 -8.44 -36.68
N LYS A 335 -5.37 -8.50 -37.67
CA LYS A 335 -5.36 -9.56 -38.68
C LYS A 335 -4.71 -10.86 -38.19
N ASN A 336 -3.66 -10.77 -37.37
CA ASN A 336 -2.88 -11.91 -36.92
C ASN A 336 -2.56 -11.80 -35.42
N PHE A 337 -3.22 -12.63 -34.62
CA PHE A 337 -3.05 -12.67 -33.17
C PHE A 337 -1.70 -13.27 -32.75
N GLU A 338 -1.28 -14.35 -33.42
CA GLU A 338 -0.05 -15.07 -33.08
C GLU A 338 1.19 -14.21 -33.32
N GLU A 339 1.22 -13.47 -34.44
CA GLU A 339 2.30 -12.53 -34.74
C GLU A 339 2.43 -11.45 -33.67
N LEU A 340 1.31 -10.81 -33.27
CA LEU A 340 1.35 -9.80 -32.21
C LEU A 340 1.88 -10.36 -30.89
N LEU A 341 1.44 -11.57 -30.52
CA LEU A 341 1.85 -12.21 -29.28
C LEU A 341 3.36 -12.52 -29.29
N GLU A 342 3.90 -12.98 -30.42
CA GLU A 342 5.34 -13.22 -30.59
C GLU A 342 6.14 -11.93 -30.52
N GLU A 343 5.67 -10.85 -31.14
CA GLU A 343 6.30 -9.53 -31.06
C GLU A 343 6.36 -8.98 -29.64
N ILE A 344 5.28 -9.13 -28.87
CA ILE A 344 5.21 -8.71 -27.47
C ILE A 344 6.26 -9.45 -26.63
N VAL A 345 6.33 -10.78 -26.76
CA VAL A 345 7.26 -11.62 -25.99
C VAL A 345 8.71 -11.30 -26.38
N ALA A 346 8.99 -11.15 -27.68
CA ALA A 346 10.30 -10.75 -28.18
C ALA A 346 10.72 -9.36 -27.65
N TYR A 347 9.78 -8.41 -27.57
CA TYR A 347 10.05 -7.07 -27.03
C TYR A 347 10.32 -7.10 -25.52
N ASP A 348 9.49 -7.77 -24.72
CA ASP A 348 9.66 -7.86 -23.26
C ASP A 348 10.99 -8.53 -22.87
N LYS A 349 11.40 -9.56 -23.64
CA LYS A 349 12.70 -10.23 -23.48
C LYS A 349 13.88 -9.26 -23.49
N LEU A 350 13.81 -8.17 -24.27
CA LEU A 350 14.91 -7.18 -24.36
C LEU A 350 15.12 -6.38 -23.08
N PHE A 351 14.12 -6.31 -22.19
CA PHE A 351 14.15 -5.46 -21.00
C PHE A 351 14.35 -6.25 -19.69
N LEU A 352 14.53 -7.57 -19.76
CA LEU A 352 14.71 -8.44 -18.61
C LEU A 352 16.16 -8.95 -18.49
N ARG A 353 16.66 -9.02 -17.24
CA ARG A 353 18.08 -9.29 -16.92
C ARG A 353 18.41 -10.74 -16.57
N ASN A 354 17.39 -11.57 -16.31
CA ASN A 354 17.54 -12.96 -15.88
C ASN A 354 16.92 -13.90 -16.94
N GLU A 355 16.94 -15.22 -16.70
CA GLU A 355 16.25 -16.21 -17.51
C GLU A 355 14.79 -15.81 -17.76
N PHE A 356 14.53 -15.25 -18.94
CA PHE A 356 13.20 -14.91 -19.39
C PHE A 356 12.55 -16.19 -19.90
N ASN A 357 11.56 -16.68 -19.17
CA ASN A 357 10.79 -17.83 -19.60
C ASN A 357 9.74 -17.38 -20.62
N GLU A 358 10.12 -17.42 -21.90
CA GLU A 358 9.27 -17.01 -23.03
C GLU A 358 7.93 -17.75 -23.05
N GLU A 359 7.96 -19.07 -22.86
CA GLU A 359 6.76 -19.92 -22.88
C GLU A 359 5.75 -19.50 -21.80
N LYS A 360 6.24 -19.25 -20.58
CA LYS A 360 5.44 -18.78 -19.46
C LYS A 360 4.78 -17.44 -19.79
N TYR A 361 5.53 -16.44 -20.27
CA TYR A 361 4.97 -15.12 -20.56
C TYR A 361 4.04 -15.15 -21.78
N LYS A 362 4.35 -15.94 -22.82
CA LYS A 362 3.46 -16.18 -23.96
C LYS A 362 2.12 -16.72 -23.49
N LYS A 363 2.12 -17.72 -22.59
CA LYS A 363 0.89 -18.28 -22.00
C LYS A 363 0.10 -17.24 -21.19
N LEU A 364 0.77 -16.47 -20.33
CA LEU A 364 0.13 -15.45 -19.50
C LEU A 364 -0.49 -14.31 -20.31
N TYR A 365 0.21 -13.83 -21.35
CA TYR A 365 -0.29 -12.78 -22.23
C TYR A 365 -1.44 -13.28 -23.11
N ARG A 366 -1.35 -14.53 -23.60
CA ARG A 366 -2.46 -15.18 -24.31
C ARG A 366 -3.70 -15.26 -23.43
N GLU A 367 -3.58 -15.79 -22.22
CA GLU A 367 -4.70 -15.94 -21.27
C GLU A 367 -5.41 -14.60 -21.03
N LEU A 368 -4.64 -13.53 -20.79
CA LEU A 368 -5.20 -12.19 -20.63
C LEU A 368 -5.94 -11.74 -21.91
N LEU A 369 -5.28 -11.79 -23.07
CA LEU A 369 -5.83 -11.28 -24.33
C LEU A 369 -7.08 -12.05 -24.76
N GLU A 370 -7.05 -13.38 -24.76
CA GLU A 370 -8.18 -14.23 -25.13
C GLU A 370 -9.39 -14.04 -24.20
N SER A 371 -9.14 -13.86 -22.89
CA SER A 371 -10.22 -13.61 -21.93
C SER A 371 -10.96 -12.28 -22.16
N LYS A 372 -10.28 -11.29 -22.77
CA LYS A 372 -10.74 -9.90 -22.90
C LYS A 372 -11.32 -9.35 -21.59
N ILE A 373 -10.81 -9.79 -20.45
CA ILE A 373 -11.44 -9.59 -19.13
C ILE A 373 -11.63 -8.10 -18.79
N TRP A 374 -10.80 -7.21 -19.32
CA TRP A 374 -10.95 -5.76 -19.14
C TRP A 374 -12.19 -5.19 -19.81
N LYS A 375 -12.65 -5.78 -20.93
CA LYS A 375 -13.88 -5.38 -21.62
C LYS A 375 -15.14 -5.79 -20.86
N ARG A 376 -15.02 -6.79 -19.99
CA ARG A 376 -16.12 -7.26 -19.12
C ARG A 376 -16.27 -6.39 -17.87
N CYS A 377 -15.41 -5.39 -17.68
CA CYS A 377 -15.45 -4.52 -16.51
C CYS A 377 -16.03 -3.14 -16.85
N ASP A 378 -17.10 -2.78 -16.16
CA ASP A 378 -17.79 -1.49 -16.35
C ASP A 378 -17.23 -0.36 -15.46
N CYS A 379 -16.08 -0.56 -14.82
CA CYS A 379 -15.47 0.51 -14.04
C CYS A 379 -15.05 1.67 -14.96
N PRO A 380 -15.09 2.94 -14.50
CA PRO A 380 -14.74 4.10 -15.33
C PRO A 380 -13.37 3.98 -15.99
N ILE A 381 -12.40 3.35 -15.32
CA ILE A 381 -11.04 3.16 -15.81
C ILE A 381 -10.99 2.20 -17.00
N CYS A 382 -11.63 1.02 -16.88
CA CYS A 382 -11.67 0.05 -17.97
C CYS A 382 -12.46 0.57 -19.17
N ARG A 383 -13.57 1.28 -18.94
CA ARG A 383 -14.34 1.93 -20.01
C ARG A 383 -13.54 3.00 -20.74
N GLN A 384 -12.77 3.83 -20.01
CA GLN A 384 -12.00 4.91 -20.61
C GLN A 384 -10.72 4.41 -21.32
N LEU A 385 -9.99 3.47 -20.71
CA LEU A 385 -8.69 3.04 -21.23
C LEU A 385 -8.78 1.82 -22.17
N GLY A 386 -9.84 1.01 -22.10
CA GLY A 386 -9.89 -0.26 -22.85
C GLY A 386 -8.68 -1.12 -22.54
N ILE A 387 -8.03 -1.67 -23.58
CA ILE A 387 -6.82 -2.50 -23.41
C ILE A 387 -5.66 -1.75 -22.73
N ASP A 388 -5.64 -0.42 -22.77
CA ASP A 388 -4.53 0.36 -22.22
C ASP A 388 -4.37 0.21 -20.69
N VAL A 389 -5.42 -0.22 -19.98
CA VAL A 389 -5.36 -0.54 -18.54
C VAL A 389 -4.53 -1.80 -18.25
N VAL A 390 -4.52 -2.76 -19.17
CA VAL A 390 -3.81 -4.04 -19.01
C VAL A 390 -2.41 -4.02 -19.61
N ILE A 391 -1.93 -2.87 -20.08
CA ILE A 391 -0.55 -2.66 -20.51
C ILE A 391 0.29 -2.18 -19.30
N PHE A 392 1.38 -2.89 -19.01
CA PHE A 392 2.37 -2.49 -18.02
C PHE A 392 3.34 -1.49 -18.64
N ARG A 393 3.03 -0.21 -18.49
CA ARG A 393 3.82 0.91 -19.02
C ARG A 393 3.47 2.19 -18.28
N GLY A 394 4.47 3.01 -17.94
CA GLY A 394 4.25 4.34 -17.37
C GLY A 394 3.58 4.34 -15.98
N ALA A 395 3.62 5.47 -15.29
CA ALA A 395 3.04 5.57 -13.96
C ALA A 395 1.50 5.63 -13.99
N ASN A 396 0.92 6.42 -14.91
CA ASN A 396 -0.52 6.65 -14.96
C ASN A 396 -1.33 5.37 -15.23
N ARG A 397 -0.96 4.57 -16.25
CA ARG A 397 -1.65 3.29 -16.53
C ARG A 397 -1.53 2.33 -15.36
N ASN A 398 -0.32 2.18 -14.83
CA ASN A 398 -0.06 1.25 -13.74
C ASN A 398 -0.83 1.62 -12.46
N LYS A 399 -0.89 2.91 -12.11
CA LYS A 399 -1.67 3.41 -10.97
C LYS A 399 -3.18 3.29 -11.21
N ARG A 400 -3.68 3.65 -12.41
CA ARG A 400 -5.10 3.47 -12.79
C ARG A 400 -5.51 1.98 -12.75
N ARG A 401 -4.64 1.06 -13.19
CA ARG A 401 -4.85 -0.38 -12.99
C ARG A 401 -4.92 -0.76 -11.50
N GLY A 402 -4.06 -0.18 -10.67
CA GLY A 402 -4.12 -0.35 -9.22
C GLY A 402 -5.43 0.15 -8.62
N PHE A 403 -5.95 1.29 -9.08
CA PHE A 403 -7.26 1.81 -8.66
C PHE A 403 -8.41 0.88 -9.06
N HIS A 404 -8.37 0.33 -10.28
CA HIS A 404 -9.29 -0.72 -10.71
C HIS A 404 -9.23 -1.95 -9.79
N ASN A 405 -8.02 -2.43 -9.46
CA ASN A 405 -7.86 -3.58 -8.56
C ASN A 405 -8.48 -3.32 -7.17
N VAL A 406 -8.26 -2.11 -6.62
CA VAL A 406 -8.85 -1.68 -5.34
C VAL A 406 -10.37 -1.64 -5.41
N TRP A 407 -10.92 -1.09 -6.50
CA TRP A 407 -12.37 -1.01 -6.71
C TRP A 407 -13.04 -2.38 -6.77
N LEU A 408 -12.48 -3.32 -7.55
CA LEU A 408 -13.01 -4.68 -7.60
C LEU A 408 -12.89 -5.41 -6.25
N PHE A 409 -11.76 -5.26 -5.56
CA PHE A 409 -11.61 -5.83 -4.22
C PHE A 409 -12.68 -5.31 -3.27
N TYR A 410 -12.87 -3.99 -3.22
CA TYR A 410 -13.84 -3.37 -2.34
C TYR A 410 -15.26 -3.85 -2.65
N LEU A 411 -15.63 -3.95 -3.93
CA LEU A 411 -16.93 -4.48 -4.33
C LEU A 411 -17.14 -5.93 -3.95
N PHE A 412 -16.17 -6.81 -4.21
CA PHE A 412 -16.34 -8.25 -4.02
C PHE A 412 -16.12 -8.74 -2.59
N GLN A 413 -15.30 -8.05 -1.82
CA GLN A 413 -14.81 -8.53 -0.53
C GLN A 413 -15.21 -7.64 0.64
N VAL A 414 -15.67 -6.41 0.41
CA VAL A 414 -16.01 -5.49 1.50
C VAL A 414 -17.47 -5.11 1.46
N LYS A 415 -18.02 -4.73 0.30
CA LYS A 415 -19.40 -4.26 0.18
C LYS A 415 -20.46 -5.38 0.17
N THR A 416 -20.11 -6.55 -0.35
CA THR A 416 -20.99 -7.73 -0.45
C THR A 416 -21.07 -8.55 0.84
N SER A 417 -20.36 -8.14 1.88
CA SER A 417 -20.15 -8.86 3.13
C SER A 417 -20.42 -7.98 4.33
#